data_AF-A0A4Q5SM27-F1
#
_entry.id   AF-A0A4Q5SM27-F1
#
_cell.length_a   1.000
_cell.length_b   1.000
_cell.length_c   1.000
_cell.angle_alpha   90.00
_cell.angle_beta   90.00
_cell.angle_gamma   90.00
#
_symmetry.space_group_name_H-M   'P 1'
#
loop_
_entity.id
_entity.type
_entity.pdbx_description
1 polymer ?
#
loop_
_entity_poly.entity_id
_entity_poly.type
_entity_poly.pdbx_seq_one_letter_code
_entity_poly.pdbx_strand_id
1 'polypeptide(L)' 'MALYQRALTHGSQGAVNYERLEFLGDRVLGLTLAEWLYERFPGEPEGKLSRRFNALVTGQMCAQVAREIGVSQHLK' A
#
# COMPACT_ATOMS: atom_id res chain seq x y z
N MET A 1 16.15 -14.13 6.42
CA MET A 1 15.99 -13.08 5.38
C MET A 1 15.63 -11.77 6.06
N ALA A 2 16.27 -10.66 5.68
CA ALA A 2 15.92 -9.35 6.22
C ALA A 2 14.52 -8.92 5.75
N LEU A 3 13.83 -8.05 6.51
CA LEU A 3 12.46 -7.61 6.18
C LEU A 3 12.35 -7.02 4.77
N TYR A 4 13.32 -6.18 4.38
CA TYR A 4 13.36 -5.58 3.04
C TYR A 4 13.47 -6.63 1.93
N GLN A 5 14.36 -7.61 2.08
CA GLN A 5 14.51 -8.70 1.10
C GLN A 5 13.23 -9.54 1.00
N ARG A 6 12.57 -9.79 2.13
CA ARG A 6 11.29 -10.51 2.17
C ARG A 6 10.16 -9.76 1.49
N ALA A 7 10.07 -8.44 1.69
CA ALA A 7 9.07 -7.60 1.04
C ALA A 7 9.20 -7.59 -0.49
N LEU A 8 10.39 -7.93 -1.01
CA LEU A 8 10.69 -7.97 -2.44
C LEU A 8 10.62 -9.38 -3.04
N THR A 9 10.22 -10.42 -2.28
CA THR A 9 10.23 -11.80 -2.74
C THR A 9 8.81 -12.29 -3.00
N HIS A 10 8.51 -12.62 -4.26
CA HIS A 10 7.19 -13.12 -4.67
C HIS A 10 6.90 -14.53 -4.15
N GLY A 11 5.62 -14.88 -3.99
CA GLY A 11 5.19 -16.18 -3.47
C GLY A 11 5.66 -17.38 -4.29
N SER A 12 5.95 -17.19 -5.58
CA SER A 12 6.53 -18.22 -6.44
C SER A 12 7.95 -18.65 -6.04
N GLN A 13 8.67 -17.83 -5.26
CA GLN A 13 10.05 -18.09 -4.84
C GLN A 13 10.17 -18.89 -3.54
N GLY A 14 9.04 -19.18 -2.88
CA GLY A 14 8.98 -20.07 -1.72
C GLY A 14 8.14 -19.55 -0.55
N ALA A 15 8.17 -20.29 0.55
CA ALA A 15 7.32 -20.05 1.73
C ALA A 15 7.64 -18.77 2.51
N VAL A 16 8.83 -18.17 2.31
CA VAL A 16 9.21 -16.90 2.93
C VAL A 16 9.11 -15.80 1.89
N ASN A 17 7.94 -15.20 1.79
CA ASN A 17 7.57 -14.21 0.78
C ASN A 17 6.96 -12.94 1.42
N TYR A 18 6.48 -12.02 0.59
CA TYR A 18 5.91 -10.75 1.05
C TYR A 18 4.48 -10.84 1.63
N GLU A 19 3.73 -11.94 1.49
CA GLU A 19 2.27 -11.96 1.74
C GLU A 19 1.88 -11.48 3.15
N ARG A 20 2.63 -11.91 4.17
CA ARG A 20 2.38 -11.45 5.55
C ARG A 20 2.75 -9.97 5.76
N LEU A 21 3.72 -9.46 5.01
CA LEU A 21 4.12 -8.06 5.06
C LEU A 21 3.13 -7.18 4.28
N GLU A 22 2.61 -7.66 3.16
CA GLU A 22 1.52 -7.02 2.41
C GLU A 22 0.28 -6.87 3.29
N PHE A 23 -0.17 -7.95 3.95
CA PHE A 23 -1.31 -7.89 4.88
C PHE A 23 -1.19 -6.79 5.94
N LEU A 24 0.02 -6.61 6.49
CA LEU A 24 0.30 -5.55 7.47
C LEU A 24 0.39 -4.17 6.78
N GLY A 25 1.09 -4.10 5.64
CA GLY A 25 1.32 -2.91 4.85
C GLY A 25 0.02 -2.26 4.38
N ASP A 26 -0.98 -3.05 3.97
CA ASP A 26 -2.30 -2.56 3.57
C ASP A 26 -2.99 -1.77 4.68
N ARG A 27 -2.86 -2.23 5.93
CA ARG A 27 -3.46 -1.57 7.10
C ARG A 27 -2.71 -0.31 7.48
N VAL A 28 -1.38 -0.33 7.37
CA VAL A 28 -0.55 0.86 7.60
C VAL A 28 -0.89 1.94 6.55
N LEU A 29 -0.87 1.59 5.26
CA LEU A 29 -1.23 2.51 4.18
C LEU A 29 -2.66 3.04 4.33
N GLY A 30 -3.59 2.16 4.69
CA GLY A 30 -4.98 2.53 4.91
C GLY A 30 -5.16 3.52 6.05
N LEU A 31 -4.50 3.30 7.21
CA LEU A 31 -4.56 4.25 8.31
C LEU A 31 -3.96 5.61 7.92
N THR A 32 -2.78 5.61 7.31
CA THR A 32 -2.09 6.84 6.90
C THR A 32 -2.93 7.67 5.93
N LEU A 33 -3.59 7.03 4.95
CA LEU A 33 -4.45 7.76 4.01
C LEU A 33 -5.79 8.18 4.61
N ALA A 34 -6.36 7.40 5.53
CA ALA A 34 -7.56 7.80 6.26
C ALA A 34 -7.30 9.05 7.12
N GLU A 35 -6.19 9.06 7.86
CA GLU A 35 -5.73 10.21 8.66
C GLU A 35 -5.49 11.44 7.76
N TRP A 36 -4.74 11.27 6.67
CA TRP A 36 -4.47 12.36 5.74
C TRP A 36 -5.76 12.96 5.15
N LEU A 37 -6.73 12.13 4.76
CA LEU A 37 -8.02 12.61 4.25
C LEU A 37 -8.84 13.32 5.33
N TYR A 38 -8.84 12.79 6.55
CA TYR A 38 -9.54 13.37 7.70
C TYR A 38 -9.03 14.78 8.01
N GLU A 39 -7.71 14.96 8.05
CA GLU A 39 -7.08 16.26 8.29
C GLU A 39 -7.24 17.22 7.10
N ARG A 40 -7.13 16.71 5.87
CA ARG A 40 -7.17 17.53 4.66
C ARG A 40 -8.58 18.06 4.36
N PHE A 41 -9.62 17.32 4.74
CA PHE A 41 -11.02 17.62 4.43
C PHE A 41 -11.90 17.63 5.70
N PRO A 42 -11.65 18.54 6.67
CA PRO A 42 -12.27 18.49 7.99
C PRO A 42 -13.80 18.70 8.00
N GLY A 43 -14.37 19.23 6.91
CA GLY A 43 -15.81 19.45 6.77
C GLY A 43 -16.53 18.40 5.92
N GLU A 44 -15.84 17.39 5.40
CA GLU A 44 -16.48 16.36 4.58
C GLU A 44 -17.09 15.24 5.44
N PRO A 45 -18.31 14.77 5.12
CA PRO A 45 -18.90 13.62 5.79
C PRO A 45 -18.15 12.34 5.41
N GLU A 46 -18.23 11.33 6.28
CA GLU A 46 -17.58 10.02 6.13
C GLU A 46 -17.78 9.41 4.73
N GLY A 47 -19.01 9.39 4.19
CA GLY A 47 -19.26 8.85 2.85
C GLY A 47 -18.58 9.59 1.67
N LYS A 48 -18.12 10.84 1.85
CA LYS A 48 -17.25 11.51 0.86
C LYS A 48 -15.79 11.12 1.07
N LEU A 49 -15.33 11.06 2.32
CA LEU A 49 -13.97 10.59 2.67
C LEU A 49 -13.75 9.16 2.18
N SER A 50 -14.69 8.24 2.44
CA SER A 50 -14.65 6.84 1.99
C SER A 50 -14.58 6.72 0.46
N ARG A 51 -15.29 7.57 -0.28
CA ARG A 51 -15.19 7.62 -1.76
C ARG A 51 -13.81 8.09 -2.24
N ARG A 52 -13.23 9.11 -1.61
CA ARG A 52 -11.87 9.58 -1.93
C ARG A 52 -10.83 8.52 -1.59
N PHE A 53 -10.96 7.89 -0.43
CA PHE A 53 -10.10 6.81 0.01
C PHE A 53 -10.05 5.69 -1.02
N ASN A 54 -11.22 5.19 -1.43
CA ASN A 54 -11.31 4.10 -2.42
C ASN A 54 -10.78 4.50 -3.81
N ALA A 55 -10.79 5.79 -4.14
CA ALA A 55 -10.20 6.27 -5.40
C ALA A 55 -8.67 6.39 -5.35
N LEU A 56 -8.10 6.61 -4.16
CA LEU A 56 -6.65 6.76 -3.95
C LEU A 56 -5.96 5.42 -3.66
N VAL A 57 -6.59 4.57 -2.84
CA VAL A 57 -6.03 3.29 -2.40
C VAL A 57 -6.46 2.19 -3.37
N THR A 58 -5.79 2.17 -4.53
CA THR A 58 -6.04 1.16 -5.56
C THR A 58 -4.76 0.45 -5.95
N GLY A 59 -4.87 -0.82 -6.36
CA GLY A 59 -3.72 -1.57 -6.88
C GLY A 59 -3.05 -0.89 -8.07
N GLN A 60 -3.82 -0.18 -8.91
CA GLN A 60 -3.28 0.59 -10.03
C GLN A 60 -2.41 1.76 -9.56
N MET A 61 -2.86 2.51 -8.54
CA MET A 61 -2.10 3.61 -7.96
C MET A 61 -0.83 3.09 -7.27
N CYS A 62 -0.95 2.02 -6.47
CA CYS A 62 0.20 1.37 -5.83
C CYS A 62 1.21 0.88 -6.87
N ALA A 63 0.75 0.26 -7.96
CA ALA A 63 1.62 -0.20 -9.04
C ALA A 63 2.32 0.96 -9.78
N GLN A 64 1.63 2.09 -9.95
CA GLN A 64 2.23 3.30 -10.52
C GLN A 64 3.34 3.84 -9.62
N VAL A 65 3.04 4.08 -8.33
CA VAL A 65 4.02 4.57 -7.35
C VAL A 65 5.21 3.61 -7.25
N ALA A 66 4.96 2.29 -7.23
CA ALA A 66 6.01 1.28 -7.18
C ALA A 66 6.97 1.37 -8.39
N ARG A 67 6.46 1.68 -9.59
CA ARG A 67 7.30 1.91 -10.78
C ARG A 67 8.11 3.19 -10.66
N GLU A 68 7.49 4.28 -10.18
CA GLU A 68 8.14 5.59 -10.04
C GLU A 68 9.30 5.55 -9.04
N ILE A 69 9.17 4.80 -7.93
CA ILE A 69 10.24 4.65 -6.94
C ILE A 69 11.21 3.49 -7.24
N GLY A 70 11.05 2.81 -8.39
CA GLY A 70 11.99 1.79 -8.85
C GLY A 70 11.85 0.40 -8.22
N VAL A 71 10.75 0.08 -7.50
CA VAL A 71 10.55 -1.24 -6.86
C VAL A 71 10.67 -2.38 -7.86
N SER A 72 10.19 -2.18 -9.09
CA SER A 72 10.19 -3.21 -10.14
C SER A 72 11.56 -3.78 -10.44
N GLN A 73 12.64 -3.02 -10.24
CA GLN A 73 14.02 -3.46 -10.47
C GLN A 73 14.56 -4.37 -9.37
N HIS A 74 13.87 -4.42 -8.23
CA HIS A 74 14.30 -5.12 -7.03
C HIS A 74 13.43 -6.34 -6.68
N LEU A 75 12.27 -6.50 -7.34
CA LEU A 75 11.39 -7.65 -7.18
C LEU A 75 12.08 -8.94 -7.63
N LYS A 76 11.94 -9.98 -6.81
CA LYS A 76 12.56 -11.29 -6.98
C LYS A 76 11.49 -12.38 -7.04
#